data_AF-A0A2V6PB58-F1
#
_entry.id   AF-A0A2V6PB58-F1
#
_cell.length_a   1.000
_cell.length_b   1.000
_cell.length_c   1.000
_cell.angle_alpha   90.00
_cell.angle_beta   90.00
_cell.angle_gamma   90.00
#
_symmetry.space_group_name_H-M   'P 1'
#
loop_
_entity.id
_entity.type
_entity.pdbx_description
1 polymer ?
#
loop_
_entity_poly.entity_id
_entity_poly.type
_entity_poly.pdbx_seq_one_letter_code
_entity_poly.pdbx_strand_id
1 'polypeptide(L)' 'MAKEFLSSHGIEFTAKNVAEDTAARDELLARTGRMAVPVIAVDDEVVVGFDRGRLQRLLGIR' A
#
# COMPACT_ATOMS: atom_id res chain seq x y z
N MET A 1 3.53 -11.19 -0.07
CA MET A 1 3.08 -10.77 1.27
C MET A 1 1.96 -9.73 1.25
N ALA A 2 2.18 -8.45 0.92
CA ALA A 2 1.10 -7.44 0.92
C ALA A 2 -0.03 -7.75 -0.09
N LYS A 3 0.36 -8.01 -1.35
CA LYS A 3 -0.59 -8.39 -2.42
C LYS A 3 -1.35 -9.68 -2.10
N GLU A 4 -0.65 -10.69 -1.59
CA GLU A 4 -1.24 -11.96 -1.17
C GLU A 4 -2.20 -11.78 0.00
N PHE A 5 -1.88 -10.92 0.97
CA PHE A 5 -2.76 -10.61 2.09
C PHE A 5 -4.05 -9.96 1.60
N LEU A 6 -3.98 -8.98 0.69
CA LEU A 6 -5.16 -8.36 0.11
C LEU A 6 -5.99 -9.38 -0.69
N SER A 7 -5.32 -10.16 -1.55
CA SER A 7 -5.97 -11.18 -2.37
C SER A 7 -6.62 -12.29 -1.54
N SER A 8 -6.00 -12.71 -0.43
CA SER A 8 -6.55 -13.77 0.43
C SER A 8 -7.81 -13.33 1.16
N HIS A 9 -7.97 -12.02 1.38
CA HIS A 9 -9.16 -11.44 1.99
C HIS A 9 -10.20 -10.98 0.94
N GLY A 10 -9.95 -11.26 -0.35
CA GLY A 10 -10.85 -10.85 -1.44
C GLY A 10 -10.91 -9.33 -1.64
N ILE A 11 -9.87 -8.61 -1.22
CA ILE A 11 -9.81 -7.16 -1.33
C ILE A 11 -9.27 -6.81 -2.71
N GLU A 12 -10.02 -6.02 -3.45
CA GLU A 12 -9.56 -5.47 -4.72
C GLU A 12 -8.46 -4.45 -4.47
N PHE A 13 -7.35 -4.58 -5.20
CA PHE A 13 -6.24 -3.63 -5.11
C PHE A 13 -5.62 -3.42 -6.49
N THR A 14 -5.10 -2.21 -6.70
CA THR A 14 -4.32 -1.89 -7.89
C THR A 14 -2.83 -1.95 -7.55
N ALA A 15 -2.11 -2.89 -8.16
CA ALA A 15 -0.67 -2.96 -8.03
C ALA A 15 0.00 -1.94 -8.97
N LYS A 16 0.45 -0.81 -8.41
CA LYS A 16 1.30 0.14 -9.13
C LYS A 16 2.77 -0.18 -8.88
N ASN A 17 3.58 -0.32 -9.94
CA ASN A 17 5.01 -0.54 -9.82
C ASN A 17 5.75 0.79 -9.87
N VAL A 18 6.24 1.29 -8.75
CA VAL A 18 6.97 2.57 -8.69
C VAL A 18 8.32 2.56 -9.40
N ALA A 19 8.85 1.39 -9.78
CA ALA A 19 10.05 1.30 -10.60
C ALA A 19 9.77 1.59 -12.09
N GLU A 20 8.56 1.28 -12.56
CA GLU A 20 8.13 1.48 -13.94
C GLU A 20 7.24 2.71 -14.10
N ASP A 21 6.40 2.97 -13.11
CA ASP A 21 5.48 4.10 -13.05
C ASP A 21 6.10 5.26 -12.27
N THR A 22 6.60 6.23 -13.03
CA THR A 22 7.23 7.44 -12.49
C THR A 22 6.23 8.30 -11.71
N ALA A 23 4.95 8.31 -12.11
CA ALA A 23 3.91 9.06 -11.41
C ALA A 23 3.59 8.44 -10.05
N ALA A 24 3.50 7.11 -9.97
CA ALA A 24 3.33 6.41 -8.70
C ALA A 24 4.53 6.62 -7.76
N ARG A 25 5.75 6.70 -8.30
CA ARG A 25 6.95 7.04 -7.52
C ARG A 25 6.88 8.46 -6.96
N ASP A 26 6.50 9.42 -7.79
CA ASP A 26 6.42 10.82 -7.37
C ASP A 26 5.29 11.03 -6.35
N GLU A 27 4.15 10.34 -6.52
CA GLU A 27 3.06 10.28 -5.53
C GLU A 27 3.55 9.68 -4.19
N LEU A 28 4.32 8.59 -4.24
CA LEU A 28 4.90 7.96 -3.06
C LEU A 28 5.84 8.92 -2.32
N LEU A 29 6.68 9.65 -3.06
CA LEU A 29 7.57 10.66 -2.48
C LEU A 29 6.78 11.81 -1.85
N ALA A 30 5.76 12.31 -2.55
CA ALA A 30 4.93 13.41 -2.08
C ALA A 30 4.13 13.03 -0.81
N ARG A 31 3.59 11.80 -0.76
CA ARG A 31 2.78 11.33 0.37
C ARG A 31 3.60 10.89 1.58
N THR A 32 4.74 10.22 1.37
CA THR A 32 5.50 9.57 2.46
C THR A 32 6.82 10.27 2.79
N GLY A 33 7.31 11.13 1.90
CA GLY A 33 8.63 11.77 2.00
C GLY A 33 9.81 10.80 1.94
N ARG A 34 9.58 9.50 1.65
CA ARG A 34 10.60 8.46 1.73
C ARG A 34 10.42 7.44 0.61
N MET A 35 11.51 7.03 -0.01
CA MET A 35 11.52 5.92 -1.00
C MET A 35 11.48 4.55 -0.30
N ALA A 36 10.55 4.34 0.62
CA ALA A 36 10.45 3.10 1.40
C ALA A 36 9.31 2.23 0.86
N VAL A 37 9.65 1.14 0.17
CA VAL A 37 8.69 0.15 -0.33
C VAL A 37 8.66 -1.09 0.58
N PRO A 38 7.53 -1.81 0.66
CA PRO A 38 6.24 -1.57 0.00
C PRO A 38 5.47 -0.40 0.64
N VAL A 39 4.71 0.36 -0.15
CA VAL A 39 3.73 1.34 0.36
C VAL A 39 2.34 0.88 -0.03
N ILE A 40 1.44 0.87 0.93
CA ILE A 40 0.06 0.46 0.72
C ILE A 40 -0.82 1.65 1.09
N ALA A 41 -1.45 2.24 0.08
CA ALA A 41 -2.46 3.26 0.28
C ALA A 41 -3.83 2.56 0.39
N VAL A 42 -4.55 2.85 1.47
CA VAL A 42 -5.93 2.42 1.70
C VAL A 42 -6.74 3.69 1.90
N ASP A 43 -7.59 4.03 0.93
CA ASP A 43 -8.31 5.29 0.87
C ASP A 43 -7.37 6.51 1.04
N ASP A 44 -7.54 7.30 2.10
CA ASP A 44 -6.70 8.46 2.43
C ASP A 44 -5.49 8.11 3.32
N GLU A 45 -5.42 6.87 3.82
CA GLU A 45 -4.38 6.41 4.72
C GLU A 45 -3.23 5.76 3.95
N VAL A 46 -2.00 6.16 4.28
CA VAL A 46 -0.80 5.62 3.67
C VAL A 46 -0.02 4.82 4.71
N VAL A 47 0.11 3.52 4.45
CA VAL A 47 0.93 2.61 5.24
C VAL A 47 2.26 2.42 4.52
N VAL A 48 3.32 2.93 5.15
CA VAL A 48 4.69 2.69 4.69
C VAL A 48 5.19 1.38 5.30
N GLY A 49 5.60 0.45 4.45
CA GLY A 49 5.95 -0.92 4.81
C GLY A 49 4.74 -1.87 4.79
N PHE A 50 4.96 -3.09 5.27
CA PHE A 50 3.89 -4.07 5.48
C PHE A 50 3.59 -4.18 6.97
N ASP A 51 2.53 -3.52 7.41
CA ASP A 51 2.01 -3.61 8.78
C ASP A 51 0.64 -4.29 8.78
N ARG A 52 0.62 -5.57 9.17
CA ARG A 52 -0.60 -6.38 9.20
C ARG A 52 -1.64 -5.79 10.16
N GLY A 53 -1.24 -5.32 11.33
CA GLY A 53 -2.18 -4.80 12.34
C GLY A 53 -2.78 -3.45 11.93
N ARG A 54 -2.00 -2.61 11.24
CA ARG A 54 -2.53 -1.37 10.64
C ARG A 54 -3.43 -1.66 9.44
N LEU A 55 -3.04 -2.56 8.55
CA LEU A 55 -3.87 -2.99 7.41
C LEU A 55 -5.20 -3.59 7.85
N GLN A 56 -5.19 -4.48 8.83
CA GLN A 56 -6.42 -5.08 9.38
C GLN A 56 -7.37 -4.00 9.91
N ARG A 57 -6.86 -3.00 10.63
CA ARG A 57 -7.68 -1.87 11.11
C ARG A 57 -8.21 -0.99 9.98
N LEU A 58 -7.38 -0.66 9.00
CA LEU A 58 -7.79 0.18 7.87
C LEU A 58 -8.82 -0.51 6.97
N LEU A 59 -8.63 -1.80 6.72
CA LEU A 59 -9.49 -2.60 5.84
C LEU A 59 -10.66 -3.25 6.59
N GLY A 60 -10.79 -3.03 7.91
CA GLY A 60 -11.86 -3.61 8.74
C GLY A 60 -11.82 -5.14 8.85
N ILE A 61 -10.66 -5.76 8.64
CA ILE A 61 -10.47 -7.21 8.66
C ILE A 61 -10.17 -7.64 10.11
N ARG A 62 -10.87 -8.67 10.60
CA ARG A 62 -10.75 -9.18 11.97
C ARG A 62 -9.91 -10.45 12.05
#